data_AF-A0A8J7KG95-F1
#
_entry.id   AF-A0A8J7KG95-F1
#
_cell.length_a   1.000
_cell.length_b   1.000
_cell.length_c   1.000
_cell.angle_alpha   90.00
_cell.angle_beta   90.00
_cell.angle_gamma   90.00
#
_symmetry.space_group_name_H-M   'P 1'
#
loop_
_entity.id
_entity.type
_entity.pdbx_description
1 polymer ?
#
loop_
_entity_poly.entity_id
_entity_poly.type
_entity_poly.pdbx_seq_one_letter_code
_entity_poly.pdbx_strand_id
1 'polypeptide(L)'
;MTYMITNQCIGCNRCESVCPNQAITQNNHQYQINPERCNDCVGHYAVPQCWAACPTTNGCVPDLTVLPQSLTISSNDYWENWFSLYDCLVSRLKANHQSEYWQSWFNTYSRYSQKLSQHLQTPTPVGANA
;
A
#
# COMPACT_ATOMS: atom_id res chain seq x y z
N MET A 1 13.47 -12.06 1.57
CA MET A 1 13.99 -11.48 0.31
C MET A 1 14.68 -10.17 0.70
N THR A 2 15.74 -9.73 0.01
CA THR A 2 16.44 -8.49 0.39
C THR A 2 15.74 -7.28 -0.24
N TYR A 3 15.92 -6.07 0.33
CA TYR A 3 15.43 -4.81 -0.21
C TYR A 3 16.60 -3.94 -0.66
N MET A 4 16.36 -3.09 -1.67
CA MET A 4 17.30 -2.09 -2.14
C MET A 4 16.68 -0.70 -2.18
N ILE A 5 17.51 0.32 -2.00
CA ILE A 5 17.10 1.73 -2.16
C ILE A 5 17.48 2.17 -3.58
N THR A 6 16.53 2.79 -4.28
CA THR A 6 16.71 3.22 -5.67
C THR A 6 17.18 4.67 -5.74
N ASN A 7 17.44 5.13 -6.97
CA ASN A 7 17.73 6.53 -7.25
C ASN A 7 16.57 7.50 -6.97
N GLN A 8 15.36 7.00 -6.66
CA GLN A 8 14.23 7.83 -6.23
C GLN A 8 14.31 8.23 -4.75
N CYS A 9 15.35 7.82 -4.03
CA CYS A 9 15.59 8.25 -2.67
C CYS A 9 15.80 9.77 -2.58
N ILE A 10 15.00 10.43 -1.74
CA ILE A 10 15.07 11.88 -1.48
C ILE A 10 15.85 12.24 -0.20
N GLY A 11 16.61 11.30 0.37
CA GLY A 11 17.46 11.57 1.54
C GLY A 11 16.71 11.88 2.85
N CYS A 12 15.44 11.50 2.99
CA CYS A 12 14.58 11.91 4.12
C CYS A 12 14.83 11.22 5.47
N ASN A 13 15.82 10.31 5.58
CA ASN A 13 16.22 9.60 6.81
C ASN A 13 15.17 8.66 7.47
N ARG A 14 13.92 8.59 6.97
CA ARG A 14 12.89 7.76 7.61
C ARG A 14 13.27 6.27 7.69
N CYS A 15 13.86 5.72 6.63
CA CYS A 15 14.19 4.31 6.56
C CYS A 15 15.31 3.88 7.53
N GLU A 16 16.31 4.73 7.78
CA GLU A 16 17.41 4.43 8.71
C GLU A 16 16.90 4.28 10.15
N SER A 17 16.06 5.22 10.60
CA SER A 17 15.52 5.24 11.97
C SER A 17 14.65 4.03 12.35
N VAL A 18 14.03 3.37 11.37
CA VAL A 18 13.10 2.25 11.59
C VAL A 18 13.74 0.88 11.38
N CYS A 19 15.00 0.82 10.92
CA CYS A 19 15.67 -0.45 10.62
C CYS A 19 16.19 -1.11 11.91
N PRO A 20 15.65 -2.27 12.33
CA PRO A 20 16.05 -2.91 13.60
C PRO A 20 17.51 -3.40 13.58
N ASN A 21 18.02 -3.79 12.41
CA ASN A 21 19.36 -4.35 12.26
C ASN A 21 20.42 -3.29 11.93
N GLN A 22 20.05 -2.01 11.83
CA GLN A 22 20.91 -0.92 11.36
C GLN A 22 21.61 -1.28 10.04
N ALA A 23 20.83 -1.88 9.12
CA ALA A 23 21.33 -2.31 7.82
C ALA A 23 21.40 -1.14 6.81
N ILE A 24 20.88 0.04 7.16
CA ILE A 24 20.78 1.19 6.26
C ILE A 24 21.82 2.22 6.67
N THR A 25 22.56 2.74 5.70
CA THR A 25 23.58 3.76 5.91
C THR A 25 23.44 4.87 4.88
N GLN A 26 23.80 6.09 5.26
CA GLN A 26 23.80 7.24 4.35
C GLN A 26 25.07 7.22 3.47
N ASN A 27 24.89 7.38 2.16
CA ASN A 27 25.96 7.57 1.19
C ASN A 27 25.62 8.82 0.34
N ASN A 28 26.33 9.91 0.58
CA ASN A 28 26.04 11.23 0.01
C ASN A 28 24.60 11.72 0.35
N HIS A 29 23.79 11.96 -0.68
CA HIS A 29 22.40 12.43 -0.57
C HIS A 29 21.36 11.28 -0.60
N GLN A 30 21.81 10.04 -0.67
CA GLN A 30 20.95 8.86 -0.75
C GLN A 30 21.30 7.86 0.35
N TYR A 31 20.39 6.93 0.59
CA TYR A 31 20.59 5.85 1.55
C TYR A 31 20.86 4.55 0.80
N GLN A 32 21.60 3.64 1.43
CA GLN A 32 21.91 2.33 0.88
C GLN A 32 21.69 1.25 1.95
N ILE A 33 21.13 0.12 1.52
CA ILE A 33 20.91 -1.06 2.36
C ILE A 33 22.10 -1.99 2.19
N ASN A 34 22.72 -2.40 3.29
CA ASN A 34 23.70 -3.48 3.34
C ASN A 34 22.97 -4.84 3.29
N PRO A 35 23.13 -5.62 2.21
CA PRO A 35 22.41 -6.88 2.03
C PRO A 35 22.79 -7.95 3.07
N GLU A 36 24.01 -7.91 3.62
CA GLU A 36 24.47 -8.89 4.63
C GLU A 36 23.79 -8.68 5.99
N ARG A 37 23.30 -7.47 6.27
CA ARG A 37 22.62 -7.12 7.52
C ARG A 37 21.09 -7.10 7.37
N CYS A 38 20.59 -7.00 6.15
CA CYS A 38 19.16 -6.98 5.86
C CYS A 38 18.58 -8.40 5.98
N ASN A 39 17.66 -8.59 6.92
CA ASN A 39 16.97 -9.87 7.12
C ASN A 39 15.46 -9.77 6.85
N ASP A 40 15.02 -8.81 6.02
CA ASP A 40 13.60 -8.61 5.73
C ASP A 40 12.75 -8.23 6.99
N CYS A 41 13.41 -7.67 8.00
CA CYS A 41 12.83 -7.40 9.33
C CYS A 41 12.31 -8.64 10.09
N VAL A 42 12.68 -9.86 9.65
CA VAL A 42 12.27 -11.11 10.28
C VAL A 42 12.73 -11.13 11.74
N GLY A 43 11.81 -11.55 12.63
CA GLY A 43 12.03 -11.57 14.08
C GLY A 43 11.71 -10.26 14.80
N HIS A 44 11.49 -9.16 14.07
CA HIS A 44 11.10 -7.86 14.64
C HIS A 44 9.71 -7.42 14.18
N TYR A 45 9.45 -7.48 12.87
CA TYR A 45 8.21 -7.02 12.26
C TYR A 45 7.72 -7.98 11.19
N ALA A 46 6.41 -8.01 10.95
CA ALA A 46 5.80 -8.81 9.89
C ALA A 46 5.97 -8.19 8.49
N VAL A 47 6.27 -6.89 8.42
CA VAL A 47 6.44 -6.13 7.18
C VAL A 47 7.75 -5.35 7.24
N PRO A 48 8.49 -5.21 6.13
CA PRO A 48 9.73 -4.41 6.07
C PRO A 48 9.47 -2.94 6.35
N GLN A 49 10.04 -2.44 7.45
CA GLN A 49 9.76 -1.10 7.93
C GLN A 49 10.35 -0.02 7.01
N CYS A 50 11.50 -0.28 6.39
CA CYS A 50 12.11 0.66 5.44
C CYS A 50 11.24 0.91 4.21
N TRP A 51 10.47 -0.09 3.76
CA TRP A 51 9.52 0.05 2.66
C TRP A 51 8.25 0.77 3.13
N ALA A 52 7.68 0.36 4.27
CA ALA A 52 6.47 0.97 4.82
C ALA A 52 6.64 2.45 5.21
N ALA A 53 7.83 2.85 5.68
CA ALA A 53 8.13 4.23 6.07
C ALA A 53 8.59 5.12 4.90
N CYS A 54 8.79 4.56 3.70
CA CYS A 54 9.29 5.30 2.55
C CYS A 54 8.20 6.23 1.99
N PRO A 55 8.41 7.55 1.95
CA PRO A 55 7.40 8.49 1.43
C PRO A 55 7.31 8.50 -0.10
N THR A 56 8.27 7.87 -0.79
CA THR A 56 8.35 7.83 -2.25
C THR A 56 7.94 6.44 -2.76
N THR A 57 7.15 6.39 -3.82
CA THR A 57 6.55 5.15 -4.35
C THR A 57 7.57 4.04 -4.64
N ASN A 58 8.72 4.35 -5.27
CA ASN A 58 9.75 3.33 -5.55
C ASN A 58 11.12 3.67 -4.94
N GLY A 59 11.16 4.42 -3.83
CA GLY A 59 12.43 4.74 -3.17
C GLY A 59 13.07 3.53 -2.47
N CYS A 60 12.27 2.58 -2.00
CA CYS A 60 12.70 1.32 -1.41
C CYS A 60 11.88 0.19 -2.04
N VAL A 61 12.55 -0.79 -2.65
CA VAL A 61 11.90 -1.87 -3.40
C VAL A 61 12.54 -3.23 -3.07
N PRO A 62 11.80 -4.34 -3.22
CA PRO A 62 12.38 -5.67 -3.15
C PRO A 62 13.49 -5.86 -4.19
N ASP A 63 14.61 -6.43 -3.78
CA ASP A 63 15.70 -6.82 -4.67
C ASP A 63 15.35 -8.14 -5.36
N LEU A 64 15.00 -8.04 -6.65
CA LEU A 64 14.60 -9.16 -7.48
C LEU A 64 15.79 -9.95 -8.05
N THR A 65 17.03 -9.50 -7.85
CA THR A 65 18.22 -10.21 -8.35
C THR A 65 18.46 -11.55 -7.64
N VAL A 66 17.81 -11.76 -6.49
CA VAL A 66 17.91 -12.98 -5.68
C VAL A 66 16.76 -13.96 -5.93
N LEU A 67 15.88 -13.69 -6.91
CA LEU A 67 14.81 -14.62 -7.27
C LEU A 67 15.35 -15.74 -8.18
N PRO A 68 14.91 -17.00 -7.98
CA PRO A 68 15.29 -18.10 -8.86
C PRO A 68 14.83 -17.81 -10.28
N GLN A 69 15.69 -18.10 -11.27
CA GLN A 69 15.45 -17.91 -12.71
C GLN A 69 14.16 -18.57 -13.22
N SER A 70 13.54 -19.48 -12.46
CA SER A 70 12.21 -20.02 -12.74
C SER A 70 11.06 -19.02 -12.57
N LEU A 71 11.32 -17.84 -11.98
CA LEU A 71 10.40 -16.70 -11.90
C LEU A 71 10.85 -15.52 -12.78
N THR A 72 11.92 -15.66 -13.59
CA THR A 72 12.22 -14.66 -14.62
C THR A 72 11.19 -14.81 -15.73
N ILE A 73 10.07 -14.11 -15.57
CA ILE A 73 9.15 -13.82 -16.66
C ILE A 73 9.94 -12.97 -17.64
N SER A 74 10.39 -13.60 -18.73
CA SER A 74 10.87 -12.93 -19.93
C SER A 74 9.68 -12.26 -20.65
N SER A 75 9.04 -11.30 -20.00
CA SER A 75 8.25 -10.24 -20.64
C SER A 75 8.13 -9.07 -19.67
N ASN A 76 8.37 -7.87 -20.20
CA ASN A 76 8.72 -6.67 -19.46
C ASN A 76 7.51 -5.90 -18.91
N ASP A 77 6.34 -6.54 -18.75
CA ASP A 77 5.13 -5.81 -18.42
C ASP A 77 4.52 -6.33 -17.13
N TYR A 78 4.93 -5.66 -16.04
CA TYR A 78 4.29 -5.65 -14.72
C TYR A 78 2.76 -5.66 -14.84
N TRP A 79 2.24 -4.91 -15.80
CA TRP A 79 0.81 -4.79 -16.08
C TRP A 79 0.17 -6.12 -16.47
N GLU A 80 0.78 -6.93 -17.35
CA GLU A 80 0.17 -8.20 -17.79
C GLU A 80 0.10 -9.23 -16.66
N ASN A 81 1.12 -9.26 -15.78
CA ASN A 81 1.10 -10.13 -14.61
C ASN A 81 0.12 -9.63 -13.54
N TRP A 82 0.07 -8.31 -13.31
CA TRP A 82 -0.88 -7.70 -12.40
C TRP A 82 -2.32 -7.90 -12.87
N PHE A 83 -2.61 -7.65 -14.15
CA PHE A 83 -3.95 -7.86 -14.74
C PHE A 83 -4.35 -9.33 -14.68
N SER A 84 -3.44 -10.27 -14.98
CA SER A 84 -3.73 -11.70 -14.88
C SER A 84 -4.06 -12.15 -13.45
N LEU A 85 -3.30 -11.66 -12.47
CA LEU A 85 -3.56 -11.95 -11.05
C LEU A 85 -4.87 -11.29 -10.59
N TYR A 86 -5.08 -10.03 -10.97
CA TYR A 86 -6.28 -9.27 -10.65
C TYR A 86 -7.54 -9.94 -11.22
N ASP A 87 -7.54 -10.29 -12.50
CA ASP A 87 -8.68 -10.93 -13.16
C ASP A 87 -8.97 -12.32 -12.57
N CYS A 88 -7.93 -13.09 -12.18
CA CYS A 88 -8.12 -14.35 -11.47
C CYS A 88 -8.82 -14.15 -10.12
N LEU A 89 -8.38 -13.18 -9.33
CA LEU A 89 -8.96 -12.89 -8.01
C LEU A 89 -10.37 -12.32 -8.11
N VAL A 90 -10.61 -11.40 -9.06
CA VAL A 90 -11.94 -10.83 -9.32
C VAL A 90 -12.89 -11.89 -9.84
N SER A 91 -12.43 -12.81 -10.69
CA SER A 91 -13.24 -13.94 -11.15
C SER A 91 -13.64 -14.86 -10.00
N ARG A 92 -12.72 -15.14 -9.06
CA ARG A 92 -13.04 -15.90 -7.83
C ARG A 92 -14.01 -15.16 -6.91
N LEU A 93 -13.84 -13.86 -6.75
CA LEU A 93 -14.76 -13.03 -5.95
C LEU A 93 -16.16 -12.99 -6.57
N LYS A 94 -16.27 -12.86 -7.89
CA LYS A 94 -17.54 -12.87 -8.63
C LYS A 94 -18.18 -14.26 -8.66
N ALA A 95 -17.37 -15.32 -8.72
CA ALA A 95 -17.83 -16.71 -8.67
C ALA A 95 -18.31 -17.10 -7.26
N ASN A 96 -17.82 -16.44 -6.22
CA ASN A 96 -18.29 -16.62 -4.85
C ASN A 96 -19.59 -15.82 -4.62
N HIS A 97 -20.67 -16.31 -5.22
CA HIS A 97 -22.00 -15.72 -5.13
C HIS A 97 -22.61 -15.96 -3.75
N GLN A 98 -22.12 -15.25 -2.72
CA GLN A 98 -22.88 -14.87 -1.52
C GLN A 98 -22.05 -14.00 -0.58
N SER A 99 -22.03 -12.70 -0.85
CA SER A 99 -22.37 -11.80 0.26
C SER A 99 -23.08 -10.58 -0.32
N GLU A 100 -24.37 -10.46 -0.01
CA GLU A 100 -25.11 -9.20 -0.17
C GLU A 100 -24.55 -8.10 0.76
N TYR A 101 -23.47 -8.37 1.49
CA TYR A 101 -22.81 -7.46 2.42
C TYR A 101 -22.54 -6.11 1.77
N TRP A 102 -21.91 -6.08 0.60
CA TRP A 102 -21.58 -4.81 -0.06
C TRP A 102 -22.82 -4.07 -0.56
N GLN A 103 -23.82 -4.78 -1.04
CA GLN A 103 -25.09 -4.18 -1.47
C GLN A 103 -25.87 -3.62 -0.28
N SER A 104 -25.94 -4.37 0.83
CA SER A 104 -26.57 -3.96 2.09
C SER A 104 -25.85 -2.76 2.72
N TRP A 105 -24.52 -2.80 2.76
CA TRP A 105 -23.70 -1.69 3.25
C TRP A 105 -23.91 -0.43 2.40
N PHE A 106 -23.83 -0.56 1.08
CA PHE A 106 -23.99 0.57 0.16
C PHE A 106 -25.40 1.18 0.24
N ASN A 107 -26.44 0.34 0.30
CA ASN A 107 -27.82 0.76 0.50
C ASN A 107 -28.03 1.45 1.85
N THR A 108 -27.33 1.02 2.89
CA THR A 108 -27.40 1.63 4.23
C THR A 108 -26.71 2.98 4.25
N TYR A 109 -25.49 3.05 3.74
CA TYR A 109 -24.73 4.29 3.65
C TYR A 109 -25.45 5.34 2.79
N SER A 110 -25.98 4.94 1.63
CA SER A 110 -26.73 5.83 0.73
C SER A 110 -27.99 6.40 1.39
N ARG A 111 -28.69 5.63 2.22
CA ARG A 111 -29.84 6.11 2.99
C ARG A 111 -29.42 7.14 4.05
N TYR A 112 -28.30 6.91 4.74
CA TYR A 112 -27.79 7.87 5.71
C TYR A 112 -27.35 9.19 5.08
N SER A 113 -26.64 9.12 3.95
CA SER A 113 -26.18 10.33 3.25
C SER A 113 -27.34 11.16 2.71
N GLN A 114 -28.41 10.53 2.20
CA GLN A 114 -29.62 11.24 1.78
C GLN A 114 -30.32 11.95 2.94
N LYS A 115 -30.45 11.28 4.10
CA LYS A 115 -31.03 11.90 5.30
C LYS A 115 -30.21 13.10 5.77
N LEU A 116 -28.89 12.96 5.78
CA LEU A 116 -27.99 14.05 6.16
C LEU A 116 -28.11 15.23 5.18
N SER A 117 -28.18 14.95 3.87
CA SER A 117 -28.42 15.96 2.84
C SER A 117 -29.75 16.70 3.05
N GLN A 118 -30.83 15.99 3.39
CA GLN A 118 -32.13 16.59 3.67
C GLN A 118 -32.08 17.49 4.92
N HIS A 119 -31.41 17.07 5.99
CA HIS A 119 -31.23 17.88 7.20
C HIS A 119 -30.37 19.13 6.98
N LEU A 120 -29.41 19.09 6.07
CA LEU A 120 -28.61 20.25 5.69
C LEU A 120 -29.34 21.19 4.73
N GLN A 121 -30.42 20.73 4.08
CA GLN A 121 -31.25 21.50 3.15
C GLN A 121 -32.53 22.06 3.78
N THR A 122 -32.94 21.62 4.97
CA THR A 122 -34.05 22.25 5.70
C THR A 122 -33.63 23.64 6.17
N PRO A 123 -34.31 24.72 5.73
CA PRO A 123 -34.00 26.06 6.22
C PRO A 123 -34.21 26.10 7.74
N THR A 124 -33.21 26.57 8.47
CA THR A 124 -33.36 26.95 9.89
C THR A 124 -34.56 27.88 10.01
N PRO A 125 -35.54 27.61 10.89
CA PRO A 125 -36.66 28.52 11.07
C PRO A 125 -36.12 29.86 11.60
N VAL A 126 -36.07 30.85 10.72
CA VAL A 126 -35.84 32.25 11.08
C VAL A 126 -37.13 32.76 11.73
N GLY A 127 -37.11 32.80 13.07
CA GLY A 127 -37.89 33.71 13.91
C GLY A 127 -39.41 33.47 14.02
N ALA A 128 -39.88 33.19 15.23
CA ALA A 128 -41.21 33.58 15.67
C ALA A 128 -41.05 34.48 16.90
N ASN A 129 -41.41 35.76 16.71
CA ASN A 129 -41.39 36.83 17.67
C ASN A 129 -42.28 36.52 18.90
N ALA A 130 -41.78 36.87 20.09
CA ALA A 130 -42.58 37.35 21.22
C ALA A 130 -41.69 38.24 22.10
#